data_AF-A0A524I5Z1-F1
#
_entry.id   AF-A0A524I5Z1-F1
#
_cell.length_a   1.000
_cell.length_b   1.000
_cell.length_c   1.000
_cell.angle_alpha   90.00
_cell.angle_beta   90.00
_cell.angle_gamma   90.00
#
_symmetry.space_group_name_H-M   'P 1'
#
loop_
_entity.id
_entity.type
_entity.pdbx_description
1 polymer ?
#
loop_
_entity_poly.entity_id
_entity_poly.type
_entity_poly.pdbx_seq_one_letter_code
_entity_poly.pdbx_strand_id
1 'polypeptide(L)'
;MTIKAPTAALCLVLAISAAAQQQERNATRRWTEVQAQTWAGAEPWTLGCNYIPRTAVNTLEMWQAETFDPAAIDEELGWAEDLGFNAVRVFLHYLLWDQDSGGFLRRMERFLAIADKHHIATMFVLFDD
;
A
#
# COMPACT_ATOMS: atom_id res chain seq x y z
N MET A 1 13.18 34.45 50.04
CA MET A 1 12.81 33.13 49.50
C MET A 1 12.87 33.24 47.99
N THR A 2 13.97 32.82 47.37
CA THR A 2 14.21 32.93 45.91
C THR A 2 14.55 31.54 45.39
N ILE A 3 13.58 30.87 44.78
CA ILE A 3 13.74 29.57 44.13
C ILE A 3 14.42 29.84 42.77
N LYS A 4 15.69 29.49 42.63
CA LYS A 4 16.35 29.41 41.32
C LYS A 4 15.85 28.14 40.62
N ALA A 5 15.00 28.28 39.61
CA ALA A 5 14.65 27.17 38.73
C ALA A 5 15.91 26.66 38.00
N PRO A 6 16.05 25.33 37.75
CA PRO A 6 17.28 24.76 37.23
C PRO A 6 17.42 25.07 35.74
N THR A 7 18.27 26.04 35.43
CA THR A 7 18.57 26.52 34.07
C THR A 7 19.04 25.39 33.14
N ALA A 8 19.70 24.37 33.71
CA ALA A 8 20.18 23.21 32.96
C ALA A 8 19.05 22.32 32.39
N ALA A 9 17.94 22.15 33.12
CA ALA A 9 16.81 21.35 32.66
C ALA A 9 16.07 22.04 31.50
N LEU A 10 15.97 23.36 31.53
CA LEU A 10 15.38 24.17 30.46
C LEU A 10 16.24 24.15 29.19
N CYS A 11 17.57 24.23 29.32
CA CYS A 11 18.49 24.11 28.19
C CYS A 11 18.46 22.72 27.52
N LEU A 12 18.32 21.65 28.31
CA LEU A 12 18.24 20.28 27.78
C LEU A 12 16.93 20.02 27.03
N VAL A 13 15.80 20.52 27.54
CA VAL A 13 14.50 20.43 26.84
C VAL A 13 14.52 21.22 25.53
N LEU A 14 15.10 22.42 25.50
CA LEU A 14 15.23 23.22 24.28
C LEU A 14 16.12 22.55 23.22
N ALA A 15 17.19 21.88 23.63
CA ALA A 15 18.08 21.16 22.71
C ALA A 15 17.41 19.92 22.06
N ILE A 16 16.59 19.19 22.83
CA ILE A 16 15.83 18.04 22.33
C ILE A 16 14.75 18.49 21.32
N SER A 17 14.05 19.59 21.61
CA SER A 17 13.05 20.16 20.70
C SER A 17 13.67 20.64 19.38
N ALA A 18 14.84 21.27 19.42
CA ALA A 18 15.54 21.74 18.22
C ALA A 18 16.02 20.57 17.33
N ALA A 19 16.49 19.47 17.93
CA ALA A 19 16.89 18.27 17.20
C ALA A 19 15.68 17.58 16.54
N ALA A 20 14.54 17.50 17.23
CA ALA A 20 13.29 16.97 16.67
C ALA A 20 12.77 17.82 15.49
N GLN A 21 12.81 19.15 15.60
CA GLN A 21 12.45 20.07 14.52
C GLN A 21 13.40 19.96 13.32
N GLN A 22 14.69 19.69 13.54
CA GLN A 22 15.66 19.45 12.47
C GLN A 22 15.39 18.12 11.74
N GLN A 23 14.99 17.08 12.48
CA GLN A 23 14.58 15.77 11.93
C GLN A 23 13.33 15.89 11.06
N GLU A 24 12.29 16.60 11.52
CA GLU A 24 11.06 16.84 10.74
C GLU A 24 11.31 17.73 9.51
N ARG A 25 12.18 18.75 9.60
CA ARG A 25 12.60 19.56 8.46
C ARG A 25 13.38 18.78 7.39
N ASN A 26 13.95 17.63 7.74
CA ASN A 26 14.56 16.71 6.78
C ASN A 26 13.55 15.71 6.21
N ALA A 27 12.55 15.30 6.98
CA ALA A 27 11.46 14.42 6.54
C ALA A 27 10.46 15.10 5.58
N THR A 28 10.41 16.44 5.57
CA THR A 28 9.48 17.25 4.77
C THR A 28 10.07 17.85 3.49
N ARG A 29 11.29 17.49 3.11
CA ARG A 29 11.88 18.03 1.87
C ARG A 29 11.33 17.32 0.65
N ARG A 30 10.49 18.05 -0.11
CA ARG A 30 10.17 17.73 -1.49
C ARG A 30 11.46 17.32 -2.21
N TRP A 31 11.42 16.17 -2.88
CA TRP A 31 12.53 15.70 -3.69
C TRP A 31 12.99 16.78 -4.67
N THR A 32 14.30 16.91 -4.83
CA THR A 32 14.85 17.68 -5.94
C THR A 32 14.43 17.03 -7.26
N GLU A 33 14.42 17.80 -8.34
CA GLU A 33 14.11 17.28 -9.67
C GLU A 33 14.99 16.08 -10.03
N VAL A 34 16.29 16.13 -9.72
CA VAL A 34 17.23 15.03 -9.95
C VAL A 34 16.86 13.78 -9.17
N GLN A 35 16.43 13.90 -7.91
CA GLN A 35 16.01 12.75 -7.11
C GLN A 35 14.74 12.10 -7.69
N ALA A 36 13.76 12.91 -8.08
CA ALA A 36 12.52 12.43 -8.69
C ALA A 36 12.77 11.76 -10.04
N GLN A 37 13.61 12.35 -10.90
CA GLN A 37 13.98 11.76 -12.18
C GLN A 37 14.79 10.47 -12.02
N THR A 38 15.71 10.42 -11.05
CA THR A 38 16.52 9.22 -10.78
C THR A 38 15.64 8.06 -10.32
N TRP A 39 14.70 8.30 -9.42
CA TRP A 39 13.74 7.29 -8.98
C TRP A 39 12.81 6.87 -10.12
N ALA A 40 12.21 7.83 -10.84
CA ALA A 40 11.30 7.53 -11.94
C ALA A 40 11.97 6.76 -13.09
N GLY A 41 13.27 7.00 -13.34
CA GLY A 41 14.03 6.26 -14.34
C GLY A 41 14.51 4.87 -13.89
N ALA A 42 14.47 4.59 -12.58
CA ALA A 42 14.79 3.27 -12.04
C ALA A 42 13.59 2.33 -12.01
N GLU A 43 12.37 2.88 -11.94
CA GLU A 43 11.13 2.11 -11.96
C GLU A 43 10.68 1.83 -13.41
N PRO A 44 10.17 0.62 -13.70
CA PRO A 44 9.56 0.34 -14.99
C PRO A 44 8.28 1.17 -15.18
N TRP A 45 7.95 1.50 -16.43
CA TRP A 45 6.68 2.16 -16.74
C TRP A 45 5.51 1.31 -16.25
N THR A 46 4.64 1.87 -15.41
CA THR A 46 3.49 1.14 -14.87
C THR A 46 2.40 1.01 -15.94
N LEU A 47 2.13 -0.22 -16.36
CA LEU A 47 1.00 -0.58 -17.21
C LEU A 47 0.07 -1.46 -16.40
N GLY A 48 -1.13 -0.96 -16.11
CA GLY A 48 -2.04 -1.63 -15.20
C GLY A 48 -3.52 -1.47 -15.56
N CYS A 49 -4.36 -2.19 -14.82
CA CYS A 49 -5.82 -2.11 -14.91
C CYS A 49 -6.46 -2.12 -13.52
N ASN A 50 -7.73 -1.71 -13.45
CA ASN A 50 -8.58 -2.10 -12.32
C ASN A 50 -9.03 -3.55 -12.56
N TYR A 51 -8.87 -4.42 -11.57
CA TYR A 51 -9.09 -5.85 -11.73
C TYR A 51 -10.25 -6.35 -10.88
N ILE A 52 -11.14 -7.12 -11.52
CA ILE A 52 -12.19 -7.94 -10.92
C ILE A 52 -12.14 -9.27 -11.68
N PRO A 53 -12.07 -10.43 -11.00
CA PRO A 53 -12.03 -11.72 -11.67
C PRO A 53 -13.33 -12.00 -12.41
N ARG A 54 -13.29 -12.84 -13.46
CA ARG A 54 -14.51 -13.23 -14.20
C ARG A 54 -15.57 -13.92 -13.34
N THR A 55 -15.21 -14.40 -12.15
CA THR A 55 -16.09 -15.05 -11.18
C THR A 55 -16.86 -14.08 -10.29
N ALA A 56 -16.60 -12.77 -10.39
CA ALA A 56 -17.24 -11.75 -9.58
C ALA A 56 -17.84 -10.63 -10.44
N VAL A 57 -19.00 -10.12 -10.04
CA VAL A 57 -19.66 -9.00 -10.75
C VAL A 57 -19.18 -7.65 -10.21
N ASN A 58 -18.65 -7.60 -8.99
CA ASN A 58 -18.24 -6.37 -8.31
C ASN A 58 -17.04 -6.60 -7.38
N THR A 59 -16.57 -5.51 -6.78
CA THR A 59 -15.40 -5.46 -5.88
C THR A 59 -15.66 -6.13 -4.51
N LEU A 60 -16.91 -6.31 -4.11
CA LEU A 60 -17.24 -7.06 -2.89
C LEU A 60 -17.14 -8.56 -3.15
N GLU A 61 -17.80 -9.03 -4.21
CA GLU A 61 -17.84 -10.43 -4.60
C GLU A 61 -16.46 -10.99 -4.93
N MET A 62 -15.51 -10.20 -5.44
CA MET A 62 -14.17 -10.74 -5.73
C MET A 62 -13.48 -11.35 -4.50
N TRP A 63 -13.87 -10.96 -3.29
CA TRP A 63 -13.27 -11.39 -2.03
C TRP A 63 -14.17 -12.30 -1.19
N GLN A 64 -15.39 -12.63 -1.63
CA GLN A 64 -16.27 -13.56 -0.91
C GLN A 64 -15.77 -15.00 -1.09
N ALA A 65 -16.02 -15.86 -0.11
CA ALA A 65 -15.50 -17.22 -0.13
C ALA A 65 -16.09 -18.06 -1.28
N GLU A 66 -17.32 -17.77 -1.65
CA GLU A 66 -18.12 -18.48 -2.65
C GLU A 66 -17.64 -18.20 -4.10
N THR A 67 -17.02 -17.05 -4.32
CA THR A 67 -16.64 -16.50 -5.63
C THR A 67 -15.14 -16.31 -5.79
N PHE A 68 -14.37 -16.36 -4.70
CA PHE A 68 -12.91 -16.30 -4.73
C PHE A 68 -12.34 -17.59 -5.33
N ASP A 69 -11.92 -17.50 -6.59
CA ASP A 69 -11.35 -18.60 -7.36
C ASP A 69 -9.86 -18.34 -7.66
N PRO A 70 -8.93 -18.94 -6.89
CA PRO A 70 -7.49 -18.76 -7.09
C PRO A 70 -7.00 -19.23 -8.47
N ALA A 71 -7.66 -20.21 -9.08
CA ALA A 71 -7.22 -20.73 -10.37
C ALA A 71 -7.61 -19.79 -11.52
N ALA A 72 -8.81 -19.19 -11.44
CA ALA A 72 -9.21 -18.14 -12.38
C ALA A 72 -8.32 -16.90 -12.26
N ILE A 73 -8.00 -16.49 -11.02
CA ILE A 73 -7.10 -15.35 -10.78
C ILE A 73 -5.70 -15.62 -11.35
N ASP A 74 -5.17 -16.83 -11.16
CA ASP A 74 -3.86 -17.24 -11.72
C ASP A 74 -3.84 -17.18 -13.24
N GLU A 75 -4.89 -17.70 -13.90
CA GLU A 75 -5.03 -17.64 -15.36
C GLU A 75 -5.09 -16.20 -15.87
N GLU A 76 -5.92 -15.36 -15.24
CA GLU A 76 -6.16 -13.98 -15.69
C GLU A 76 -4.95 -13.07 -15.45
N LEU A 77 -4.25 -13.22 -14.31
CA LEU A 77 -3.00 -12.50 -14.07
C LEU A 77 -1.86 -13.00 -14.97
N GLY A 78 -1.86 -14.28 -15.36
CA GLY A 78 -0.98 -14.80 -16.40
C GLY A 78 -1.21 -14.13 -17.76
N TRP A 79 -2.48 -13.95 -18.17
CA TRP A 79 -2.78 -13.19 -19.39
C TRP A 79 -2.35 -11.73 -19.29
N ALA A 80 -2.50 -11.10 -18.13
CA ALA A 80 -2.06 -9.73 -17.91
C ALA A 80 -0.53 -9.61 -18.08
N GLU A 81 0.23 -10.54 -17.49
CA GLU A 81 1.69 -10.63 -17.64
C GLU A 81 2.10 -10.81 -19.12
N ASP A 82 1.48 -11.75 -19.84
CA ASP A 82 1.77 -12.01 -21.26
C ASP A 82 1.50 -10.78 -22.15
N LEU A 83 0.54 -9.93 -21.76
CA LEU A 83 0.21 -8.66 -22.43
C LEU A 83 1.13 -7.50 -22.00
N GLY A 84 2.03 -7.70 -21.04
CA GLY A 84 2.98 -6.71 -20.55
C GLY A 84 2.46 -5.81 -19.43
N PHE A 85 1.33 -6.17 -18.80
CA PHE A 85 0.88 -5.48 -17.58
C PHE A 85 1.82 -5.84 -16.42
N ASN A 86 2.02 -4.89 -15.51
CA ASN A 86 2.87 -5.05 -14.32
C ASN A 86 2.22 -4.55 -13.04
N ALA A 87 0.96 -4.10 -13.10
CA ALA A 87 0.22 -3.66 -11.93
C ALA A 87 -1.29 -3.90 -12.06
N VAL A 88 -1.95 -4.15 -10.93
CA VAL A 88 -3.41 -4.15 -10.82
C VAL A 88 -3.86 -3.32 -9.64
N ARG A 89 -5.00 -2.65 -9.82
CA ARG A 89 -5.70 -1.93 -8.77
C ARG A 89 -6.94 -2.73 -8.37
N VAL A 90 -7.02 -3.10 -7.09
CA VAL A 90 -8.11 -3.91 -6.53
C VAL A 90 -8.65 -3.23 -5.27
N PHE A 91 -9.93 -3.40 -5.01
CA PHE A 91 -10.66 -2.62 -4.02
C PHE A 91 -11.02 -3.47 -2.81
N LEU A 92 -10.95 -2.87 -1.63
CA LEU A 92 -11.26 -3.52 -0.36
C LEU A 92 -12.50 -2.85 0.24
N HIS A 93 -13.44 -3.68 0.71
CA HIS A 93 -14.72 -3.24 1.24
C HIS A 93 -14.85 -3.66 2.71
N TYR A 94 -15.25 -2.73 3.59
CA TYR A 94 -15.42 -2.96 5.03
C TYR A 94 -16.35 -4.13 5.37
N LEU A 95 -17.39 -4.38 4.56
CA LEU A 95 -18.33 -5.49 4.81
C LEU A 95 -17.64 -6.86 4.87
N LEU A 96 -16.57 -7.08 4.10
CA LEU A 96 -15.78 -8.32 4.12
C LEU A 96 -15.02 -8.49 5.44
N TRP A 97 -14.53 -7.38 5.99
CA TRP A 97 -13.87 -7.35 7.28
C TRP A 97 -14.84 -7.66 8.41
N ASP A 98 -16.01 -7.02 8.39
CA ASP A 98 -17.06 -7.20 9.40
C ASP A 98 -17.59 -8.64 9.42
N GLN A 99 -17.77 -9.24 8.24
CA GLN A 99 -18.30 -10.59 8.09
C GLN A 99 -17.29 -11.69 8.47
N ASP A 100 -16.07 -11.65 7.93
CA ASP A 100 -15.03 -12.67 8.13
C ASP A 100 -13.63 -12.09 7.86
N SER A 101 -13.15 -11.22 8.74
CA SER A 101 -11.80 -10.64 8.66
C SER A 101 -10.69 -11.70 8.50
N GLY A 102 -10.80 -12.84 9.19
CA GLY A 102 -9.81 -13.90 9.12
C GLY A 102 -9.73 -14.56 7.74
N GLY A 103 -10.87 -14.92 7.15
CA GLY A 103 -10.91 -15.45 5.79
C GLY A 103 -10.60 -14.41 4.73
N PHE A 104 -11.02 -13.15 4.94
CA PHE A 104 -10.71 -12.06 4.04
C PHE A 104 -9.19 -11.84 3.93
N LEU A 105 -8.48 -11.77 5.06
CA LEU A 105 -7.03 -11.66 5.08
C LEU A 105 -6.34 -12.85 4.39
N ARG A 106 -6.80 -14.09 4.61
CA ARG A 106 -6.25 -15.28 3.92
C ARG A 106 -6.43 -15.21 2.41
N ARG A 107 -7.56 -14.69 1.93
CA ARG A 107 -7.81 -14.50 0.49
C ARG A 107 -6.93 -13.38 -0.08
N MET A 108 -6.71 -12.28 0.66
CA MET A 108 -5.75 -11.24 0.28
C MET A 108 -4.33 -11.80 0.17
N GLU A 109 -3.86 -12.58 1.15
CA GLU A 109 -2.55 -13.24 1.10
C GLU A 109 -2.44 -14.16 -0.12
N ARG A 110 -3.48 -14.96 -0.39
CA ARG A 110 -3.50 -15.85 -1.55
C ARG A 110 -3.47 -15.09 -2.87
N PHE A 111 -4.23 -13.99 -2.98
CA PHE A 111 -4.21 -13.11 -4.15
C PHE A 111 -2.83 -12.51 -4.37
N LEU A 112 -2.21 -11.94 -3.33
CA LEU A 112 -0.87 -11.35 -3.40
C LEU A 112 0.19 -12.37 -3.83
N ALA A 113 0.10 -13.62 -3.35
CA ALA A 113 1.01 -14.68 -3.77
C ALA A 113 0.86 -15.04 -5.27
N ILE A 114 -0.34 -14.95 -5.82
CA ILE A 114 -0.58 -15.17 -7.25
C ILE A 114 -0.09 -13.98 -8.06
N ALA A 115 -0.38 -12.75 -7.61
CA ALA A 115 0.09 -11.54 -8.28
C ALA A 115 1.63 -11.48 -8.33
N ASP A 116 2.31 -11.83 -7.23
CA ASP A 116 3.78 -11.91 -7.15
C ASP A 116 4.35 -12.95 -8.13
N LYS A 117 3.72 -14.13 -8.24
CA LYS A 117 4.08 -15.16 -9.22
C LYS A 117 4.09 -14.64 -10.67
N HIS A 118 3.18 -13.71 -10.99
CA HIS A 118 3.03 -13.09 -12.31
C HIS A 118 3.71 -11.72 -12.44
N HIS A 119 4.56 -11.34 -11.47
CA HIS A 119 5.27 -10.07 -11.45
C HIS A 119 4.33 -8.84 -11.51
N ILE A 120 3.12 -8.97 -10.96
CA ILE A 120 2.10 -7.93 -10.91
C ILE A 120 2.10 -7.24 -9.55
N ALA A 121 2.44 -5.95 -9.52
CA ALA A 121 2.27 -5.12 -8.35
C ALA A 121 0.79 -4.91 -8.02
N THR A 122 0.41 -5.02 -6.74
CA THR A 122 -0.97 -4.81 -6.30
C THR A 122 -1.13 -3.48 -5.60
N MET A 123 -2.04 -2.63 -6.09
CA MET A 123 -2.50 -1.43 -5.42
C MET A 123 -3.86 -1.69 -4.77
N PHE A 124 -3.87 -1.78 -3.44
CA PHE A 124 -5.12 -1.83 -2.68
C PHE A 124 -5.76 -0.44 -2.60
N VAL A 125 -7.05 -0.40 -2.92
CA VAL A 125 -7.91 0.75 -2.66
C VAL A 125 -8.65 0.50 -1.36
N LEU A 126 -8.39 1.34 -0.38
CA LEU A 126 -9.09 1.33 0.90
C LEU A 126 -10.31 2.24 0.82
N PHE A 127 -11.36 1.91 1.58
CA PHE A 127 -12.57 2.73 1.74
C PHE A 127 -13.37 2.93 0.45
N ASP A 128 -13.59 1.84 -0.32
CA ASP A 128 -14.40 1.82 -1.55
C ASP A 128 -15.87 1.40 -1.27
N ASP A 129 -16.35 1.71 -0.07
CA ASP A 129 -17.69 1.35 0.43
C ASP A 129 -18.80 2.28 -0.11
#